data_AF-A0A6I5NZD0-F1
#
_entry.id   AF-A0A6I5NZD0-F1
#
_cell.length_a   1.000
_cell.length_b   1.000
_cell.length_c   1.000
_cell.angle_alpha   90.00
_cell.angle_beta   90.00
_cell.angle_gamma   90.00
#
_symmetry.space_group_name_H-M   'P 1'
#
loop_
_entity.id
_entity.type
_entity.pdbx_description
1 polymer ?
#
loop_
_entity_poly.entity_id
_entity_poly.type
_entity_poly.pdbx_seq_one_letter_code
_entity_poly.pdbx_strand_id
1 'polypeptide(L)'
;MRRREEVAEAQAREVIELVLAYERLERELGLLALQIETQQLQQAVLESAYRTRQGNTVTMLRVWQQTSDLQARYDETIVVQGQIAMELEQLMSNEISEASGACNVGSSCDRNS
;
A
#
# COMPACT_ATOMS: atom_id res chain seq x y z
N MET A 1 11.72 -17.30 29.03
CA MET A 1 11.79 -15.83 28.79
C MET A 1 12.44 -15.53 27.46
N ARG A 2 13.74 -15.82 27.25
CA ARG A 2 14.46 -15.51 25.99
C ARG A 2 13.70 -15.80 24.68
N ARG A 3 13.14 -17.00 24.52
CA ARG A 3 12.37 -17.35 23.30
C ARG A 3 11.10 -16.51 23.08
N ARG A 4 10.48 -15.98 24.14
CA ARG A 4 9.31 -15.09 24.02
C ARG A 4 9.75 -13.66 23.68
N GLU A 5 10.88 -13.22 24.21
CA GLU A 5 11.49 -11.92 23.88
C GLU A 5 11.93 -11.90 22.42
N GLU A 6 12.57 -12.95 21.93
CA GLU A 6 12.97 -13.10 20.52
C GLU A 6 11.77 -13.07 19.56
N VAL A 7 10.65 -13.68 19.92
CA VAL A 7 9.42 -13.67 19.11
C VAL A 7 8.79 -12.28 19.09
N ALA A 8 8.71 -11.61 20.24
CA ALA A 8 8.18 -10.26 20.34
C ALA A 8 9.04 -9.24 19.56
N GLU A 9 10.37 -9.36 19.63
CA GLU A 9 11.28 -8.51 18.84
C GLU A 9 11.15 -8.75 17.34
N ALA A 10 10.94 -9.99 16.91
CA ALA A 10 10.71 -10.34 15.51
C ALA A 10 9.39 -9.74 14.99
N GLN A 11 8.30 -9.86 15.76
CA GLN A 11 6.99 -9.29 15.44
C GLN A 11 7.05 -7.76 15.37
N ALA A 12 7.68 -7.11 16.35
CA ALA A 12 7.85 -5.66 16.34
C ALA A 12 8.63 -5.18 15.10
N ARG A 13 9.65 -5.93 14.68
CA ARG A 13 10.41 -5.61 13.46
C ARG A 13 9.55 -5.77 12.21
N GLU A 14 8.80 -6.85 12.11
CA GLU A 14 7.89 -7.12 10.98
C GLU A 14 6.84 -6.00 10.83
N VAL A 15 6.22 -5.58 11.93
CA VAL A 15 5.26 -4.46 11.93
C VAL A 15 5.92 -3.16 11.44
N ILE A 16 7.13 -2.84 11.93
CA ILE A 16 7.86 -1.64 11.50
C ILE A 16 8.15 -1.72 9.99
N GLU A 17 8.61 -2.86 9.48
CA GLU A 17 8.90 -3.05 8.06
C GLU A 17 7.65 -2.87 7.18
N LEU A 18 6.51 -3.43 7.59
CA LEU A 18 5.24 -3.30 6.89
C LEU A 18 4.71 -1.85 6.91
N VAL A 19 4.79 -1.15 8.04
CA VAL A 19 4.40 0.28 8.13
C VAL A 19 5.27 1.14 7.21
N LEU A 20 6.59 0.94 7.22
CA LEU A 20 7.49 1.67 6.34
C LEU A 20 7.21 1.39 4.86
N ALA A 21 6.90 0.14 4.52
CA ALA A 21 6.50 -0.24 3.17
C ALA A 21 5.17 0.44 2.77
N TYR A 22 4.17 0.46 3.67
CA TYR A 22 2.89 1.11 3.45
C TYR A 22 3.05 2.61 3.16
N GLU A 23 3.79 3.33 4.01
CA GLU A 23 4.05 4.77 3.83
C GLU A 23 4.80 5.07 2.53
N ARG A 24 5.74 4.21 2.16
CA ARG A 24 6.46 4.34 0.89
C ARG A 24 5.51 4.23 -0.28
N LEU A 25 4.63 3.22 -0.29
CA LEU A 25 3.65 3.01 -1.35
C LEU A 25 2.64 4.16 -1.41
N GLU A 26 2.25 4.73 -0.27
CA GLU A 26 1.38 5.92 -0.24
C GLU A 26 2.01 7.11 -0.98
N ARG A 27 3.29 7.38 -0.73
CA ARG A 27 4.04 8.42 -1.45
C ARG A 27 4.17 8.09 -2.93
N GLU A 28 4.41 6.83 -3.27
CA GLU A 28 4.50 6.35 -4.65
C GLU A 28 3.17 6.53 -5.41
N LEU A 29 2.03 6.21 -4.78
CA LEU A 29 0.70 6.46 -5.34
C LEU A 29 0.46 7.95 -5.58
N GLY A 30 0.85 8.82 -4.63
CA GLY A 30 0.76 10.27 -4.82
C GLY A 30 1.56 10.76 -6.04
N LEU A 31 2.77 10.24 -6.22
CA LEU A 31 3.61 10.57 -7.39
C LEU A 31 3.01 10.03 -8.69
N LEU A 32 2.54 8.79 -8.71
CA LEU A 32 1.90 8.18 -9.88
C LEU A 32 0.62 8.93 -10.28
N ALA A 33 -0.20 9.34 -9.31
CA ALA A 33 -1.41 10.14 -9.58
C ALA A 33 -1.07 11.47 -10.28
N LEU A 34 -0.05 12.20 -9.79
CA LEU A 34 0.41 13.44 -10.42
C LEU A 34 0.99 13.21 -11.83
N GLN A 35 1.71 12.10 -12.02
CA GLN A 35 2.23 11.72 -13.34
C GLN A 35 1.10 11.39 -14.32
N ILE A 36 0.07 10.66 -13.87
CA ILE A 36 -1.12 10.35 -14.67
C ILE A 36 -1.84 11.65 -15.07
N GLU A 37 -2.09 12.57 -14.13
CA GLU A 37 -2.73 13.85 -14.43
C GLU A 37 -1.93 14.65 -15.48
N THR A 38 -0.62 14.75 -15.28
CA THR A 38 0.27 15.44 -16.23
C THR A 38 0.24 14.78 -17.61
N GLN A 39 0.28 13.45 -17.65
CA GLN A 39 0.25 12.68 -18.89
C GLN A 39 -1.10 12.84 -19.62
N GLN A 40 -2.22 12.87 -18.90
CA GLN A 40 -3.55 13.08 -19.47
C GLN A 40 -3.68 14.48 -20.11
N LEU A 41 -3.10 15.50 -19.48
CA LEU A 41 -3.04 16.85 -20.06
C LEU A 41 -2.21 16.86 -21.35
N GLN A 42 -1.05 16.19 -21.35
CA GLN A 42 -0.22 16.05 -22.56
C GLN A 42 -0.94 15.29 -23.67
N GLN A 43 -1.64 14.21 -23.32
CA GLN A 43 -2.48 13.45 -24.25
C GLN A 43 -3.55 14.34 -24.86
N ALA A 44 -4.28 15.13 -24.07
CA ALA A 44 -5.32 16.03 -24.59
C ALA A 44 -4.78 17.04 -25.62
N VAL A 45 -3.60 17.62 -25.35
CA VAL A 45 -2.93 18.55 -26.28
C VAL A 45 -2.54 17.84 -27.58
N LEU A 46 -1.95 16.65 -27.48
CA LEU A 46 -1.50 15.89 -28.65
C LEU A 46 -2.67 15.33 -29.47
N GLU A 47 -3.76 14.92 -28.81
CA GLU A 47 -4.99 14.50 -29.48
C GLU A 47 -5.61 15.63 -30.29
N SER A 48 -5.62 16.85 -29.74
CA SER A 48 -6.09 18.03 -30.48
C SER A 48 -5.28 18.25 -31.76
N ALA A 49 -3.94 18.20 -31.66
CA ALA A 49 -3.05 18.33 -32.82
C ALA A 49 -3.21 17.18 -33.83
N TYR A 50 -3.46 15.97 -33.35
CA TYR A 50 -3.70 14.82 -34.22
C TYR A 50 -5.00 14.96 -35.01
N ARG A 51 -6.09 15.40 -34.36
CA ARG A 51 -7.40 15.62 -35.01
C ARG A 51 -7.34 16.71 -36.07
N THR A 52 -6.46 17.70 -35.92
CA THR A 52 -6.23 18.77 -36.92
C THR A 52 -5.25 18.37 -38.03
N ARG A 53 -4.85 17.09 -38.10
CA ARG A 53 -3.87 16.52 -39.05
C ARG A 53 -2.45 17.12 -38.93
N GLN A 54 -2.15 17.76 -37.81
CA GLN A 54 -0.83 18.31 -37.51
C GLN A 54 0.04 17.32 -36.70
N GLY A 55 -0.58 16.27 -36.14
CA GLY A 55 0.08 15.25 -35.33
C GLY A 55 0.49 13.98 -36.08
N ASN A 56 1.32 13.17 -35.43
CA ASN A 56 1.81 11.88 -35.92
C ASN A 56 1.13 10.72 -35.17
N THR A 57 0.60 9.74 -35.91
CA THR A 57 -0.03 8.52 -35.35
C THR A 57 0.91 7.76 -34.40
N VAL A 58 2.20 7.66 -34.72
CA VAL A 58 3.18 6.97 -33.87
C VAL A 58 3.33 7.66 -32.51
N THR A 59 3.34 9.00 -32.51
CA THR A 59 3.37 9.79 -31.28
C THR A 59 2.11 9.57 -30.46
N MET A 60 0.94 9.56 -31.11
CA MET A 60 -0.34 9.31 -30.43
C MET A 60 -0.40 7.94 -29.76
N LEU A 61 -0.03 6.88 -30.49
CA LEU A 61 -0.02 5.53 -29.95
C LEU A 61 0.91 5.41 -28.74
N ARG A 62 2.10 6.03 -28.80
CA ARG A 62 3.04 6.05 -27.68
C ARG A 62 2.45 6.71 -26.44
N VAL A 63 1.76 7.83 -26.61
CA VAL A 63 1.19 8.59 -25.49
C VAL A 63 0.04 7.83 -24.84
N TRP A 64 -0.82 7.18 -25.63
CA TRP A 64 -1.86 6.30 -25.11
C TRP A 64 -1.29 5.11 -24.36
N GLN A 65 -0.26 4.46 -24.92
CA GLN A 65 0.42 3.36 -24.25
C GLN A 65 1.02 3.80 -22.92
N GLN A 66 1.74 4.92 -22.89
CA GLN A 66 2.33 5.46 -21.65
C GLN A 66 1.27 5.80 -20.60
N THR A 67 0.12 6.33 -21.01
CA THR A 67 -0.99 6.63 -20.10
C THR A 67 -1.56 5.36 -19.50
N SER A 68 -1.77 4.33 -20.33
CA SER A 68 -2.22 3.01 -19.88
C SER A 68 -1.21 2.34 -18.94
N ASP A 69 0.08 2.44 -19.25
CA ASP A 69 1.15 1.85 -18.42
C ASP A 69 1.23 2.52 -17.04
N LEU A 70 1.07 3.85 -16.98
CA LEU A 70 1.02 4.57 -15.71
C LEU A 70 -0.19 4.17 -14.88
N GLN A 71 -1.37 4.05 -15.51
CA GLN A 71 -2.58 3.61 -14.83
C GLN A 71 -2.43 2.18 -14.28
N ALA A 72 -1.88 1.26 -15.07
CA ALA A 72 -1.65 -0.11 -14.62
C ALA A 72 -0.72 -0.17 -13.40
N ARG A 73 0.37 0.61 -13.39
CA ARG A 73 1.27 0.71 -12.23
C ARG A 73 0.59 1.28 -10.99
N TYR A 74 -0.27 2.27 -11.17
CA TYR A 74 -1.05 2.83 -10.07
C TYR A 74 -1.98 1.78 -9.47
N ASP A 75 -2.71 1.05 -10.31
CA ASP A 75 -3.63 0.00 -9.88
C ASP A 75 -2.88 -1.17 -9.18
N GLU A 76 -1.74 -1.60 -9.72
CA GLU A 76 -0.86 -2.60 -9.09
C GLU A 76 -0.40 -2.14 -7.71
N THR A 77 0.00 -0.86 -7.59
CA THR A 77 0.49 -0.28 -6.33
C THR A 77 -0.62 -0.24 -5.27
N ILE A 78 -1.87 0.07 -5.67
CA ILE A 78 -3.04 0.01 -4.78
C ILE A 78 -3.25 -1.41 -4.25
N VAL A 79 -3.17 -2.42 -5.12
CA VAL A 79 -3.36 -3.82 -4.72
C VAL A 79 -2.31 -4.23 -3.69
N VAL A 80 -1.03 -3.90 -3.94
CA VAL A 80 0.07 -4.20 -3.00
C VAL A 80 -0.11 -3.47 -1.68
N GLN A 81 -0.48 -2.19 -1.70
CA GLN A 81 -0.73 -1.43 -0.48
C GLN A 81 -1.90 -2.00 0.34
N GLY A 82 -2.98 -2.44 -0.34
CA GLY A 82 -4.11 -3.10 0.29
C GLY A 82 -3.74 -4.41 0.97
N GLN A 83 -2.88 -5.22 0.33
CA GLN A 83 -2.36 -6.45 0.91
C GLN A 83 -1.56 -6.18 2.20
N ILE A 84 -0.69 -5.16 2.20
CA ILE A 84 0.07 -4.77 3.40
C ILE A 84 -0.85 -4.29 4.52
N ALA A 85 -1.91 -3.54 4.20
CA ALA A 85 -2.88 -3.11 5.20
C ALA A 85 -3.60 -4.29 5.86
N MET A 86 -3.98 -5.30 5.08
CA MET A 86 -4.57 -6.54 5.61
C MET A 86 -3.60 -7.32 6.50
N GLU A 87 -2.33 -7.40 6.13
CA GLU A 87 -1.29 -8.06 6.93
C GLU A 87 -1.07 -7.36 8.27
N LEU A 88 -1.01 -6.03 8.27
CA LEU A 88 -0.93 -5.22 9.49
C LEU A 88 -2.14 -5.42 10.40
N GLU A 89 -3.36 -5.45 9.84
CA GLU A 89 -4.59 -5.70 10.61
C GLU A 89 -4.57 -7.09 11.25
N GLN A 90 -4.11 -8.11 10.52
CA GLN A 90 -3.98 -9.47 11.03
C GLN A 90 -2.96 -9.57 12.18
N LEU A 91 -1.79 -8.93 12.04
CA LEU A 91 -0.77 -8.92 13.08
C LEU A 91 -1.29 -8.24 14.36
N MET A 92 -1.94 -7.08 14.23
CA MET A 92 -2.54 -6.36 15.36
C MET A 92 -3.65 -7.16 16.04
N SER A 93 -4.52 -7.83 15.27
CA SER A 93 -5.59 -8.67 15.82
C SER A 93 -5.04 -9.85 16.62
N ASN A 94 -3.94 -10.44 16.16
CA ASN A 94 -3.28 -11.54 16.86
C ASN A 94 -2.63 -11.08 18.16
N GLU A 95 -1.95 -9.93 18.17
CA GLU A 95 -1.34 -9.36 19.39
C GLU A 95 -2.40 -9.04 20.47
N ILE A 96 -3.53 -8.45 20.09
CA ILE A 96 -4.64 -8.15 21.03
C ILE A 96 -5.20 -9.45 21.63
N SER A 97 -5.33 -10.50 20.82
CA SER A 97 -5.85 -11.80 21.25
C SER A 97 -4.89 -12.50 22.22
N GLU A 98 -3.59 -12.45 21.97
CA GLU A 98 -2.56 -13.03 22.85
C GLU A 98 -2.43 -12.25 24.18
N ALA A 99 -2.49 -10.92 24.13
CA ALA A 99 -2.50 -10.08 25.33
C ALA A 99 -3.71 -10.35 26.23
N SER A 100 -4.90 -10.54 25.63
CA SER A 100 -6.12 -10.86 26.38
C SER A 100 -6.12 -12.28 26.96
N GLY A 101 -5.44 -13.23 26.31
CA GLY A 101 -5.24 -14.60 26.81
C GLY A 101 -4.28 -14.67 28.00
N ALA A 102 -3.25 -13.81 28.04
CA ALA A 102 -2.30 -13.74 29.15
C ALA A 102 -2.93 -13.21 30.45
N CYS A 103 -3.92 -12.32 30.37
CA CYS A 103 -4.65 -11.79 31.53
C CYS A 103 -5.51 -12.85 32.25
N ASN A 104 -5.91 -13.94 31.58
CA ASN A 104 -6.75 -14.99 32.17
C ASN A 104 -5.97 -16.06 32.95
N VAL A 105 -4.64 -16.12 32.87
CA VAL A 105 -3.83 -17.15 33.55
C VAL A 105 -3.30 -16.68 34.91
N GLY A 106 -3.45 -15.39 35.25
CA GLY A 106 -2.96 -14.79 36.49
C GLY A 106 -4.02 -14.30 37.49
N SER A 107 -5.31 -14.37 37.15
CA SER A 107 -6.37 -13.79 38.00
C SER A 107 -7.15 -14.87 38.76
N SER A 108 -6.52 -15.47 39.78
CA SER A 108 -7.26 -15.84 40.99
C SER A 108 -7.61 -14.52 41.69
N CYS A 109 -8.70 -13.91 41.24
CA CYS A 109 -9.50 -13.04 42.09
C CYS A 109 -10.43 -13.94 42.89
N ASP A 110 -9.89 -14.65 43.90
CA ASP A 110 -10.73 -15.27 44.92
C ASP A 110 -11.30 -14.17 45.82
N ARG A 111 -12.40 -13.57 45.37
CA ARG A 111 -13.46 -13.08 46.25
C ARG A 111 -14.35 -14.27 46.60
N ASN A 112 -14.33 -14.69 47.87
CA ASN A 112 -15.54 -14.92 48.68
C ASN A 112 -15.21 -15.75 49.93
N SER A 113 -15.25 -15.10 51.10
CA SER A 113 -16.05 -15.44 52.30
C SER A 113 -15.35 -14.97 53.57
#